data_AF-A0A3N5GZX5-F1
#
_entry.id   AF-A0A3N5GZX5-F1
#
_cell.length_a   1.000
_cell.length_b   1.000
_cell.length_c   1.000
_cell.angle_alpha   90.00
_cell.angle_beta   90.00
_cell.angle_gamma   90.00
#
_symmetry.space_group_name_H-M   'P 1'
#
loop_
_entity.id
_entity.type
_entity.pdbx_description
1 polymer ?
#
loop_
_entity_poly.entity_id
_entity_poly.type
_entity_poly.pdbx_seq_one_letter_code
_entity_poly.pdbx_strand_id
1 'polypeptide(L)'
;MIGSHIAEPTNEWVTLFANRPVDNGVATLRYQFSAAGRESRHLLMNLARAKTFFVSASADGSVAVTSQPVPNAVSVTSTDQGVLYFVLSQGAVRPGPRPPANQAGTRVVQ
;
A
#
# COMPACT_ATOMS: atom_id res chain seq x y z
N MET A 1 0.84 11.30 -4.57
CA MET A 1 0.03 10.78 -3.44
C MET A 1 0.21 11.71 -2.27
N ILE A 2 -0.76 11.73 -1.35
CA ILE A 2 -0.66 12.47 -0.08
C ILE A 2 -1.00 11.47 1.02
N GLY A 3 -0.36 11.59 2.19
CA GLY A 3 -0.59 10.63 3.25
C GLY A 3 0.22 10.89 4.51
N SER A 4 0.16 9.93 5.42
CA SER A 4 0.83 9.96 6.71
C SER A 4 1.76 8.77 6.87
N HIS A 5 2.84 9.00 7.63
CA HIS A 5 3.76 7.97 8.09
C HIS A 5 3.82 8.05 9.62
N ILE A 6 3.59 6.91 10.27
CA ILE A 6 3.64 6.77 11.71
C ILE A 6 4.69 5.71 12.01
N ALA A 7 5.79 6.12 12.65
CA ALA A 7 6.83 5.21 13.10
C ALA A 7 6.56 4.80 14.55
N GLU A 8 6.35 3.51 14.78
CA GLU A 8 6.24 2.90 16.10
C GLU A 8 7.53 2.10 16.43
N PRO A 9 7.81 1.80 17.71
CA PRO A 9 8.99 1.04 18.09
C PRO A 9 9.15 -0.32 17.38
N THR A 10 8.03 -0.95 17.01
CA THR A 10 8.00 -2.30 16.43
C THR A 10 7.66 -2.36 14.94
N ASN A 11 7.13 -1.28 14.37
CA ASN A 11 6.61 -1.26 13.01
C ASN A 11 6.45 0.17 12.49
N GLU A 12 6.28 0.31 11.18
CA GLU A 12 5.94 1.59 10.55
C GLU A 12 4.59 1.47 9.83
N TRP A 13 3.73 2.48 9.95
CA TRP A 13 2.48 2.56 9.19
C TRP A 13 2.59 3.66 8.15
N VAL A 14 2.23 3.33 6.91
CA VAL A 14 2.19 4.27 5.80
C VAL A 14 0.79 4.25 5.22
N THR A 15 0.09 5.37 5.31
CA THR A 15 -1.25 5.53 4.72
C THR A 15 -1.18 6.56 3.61
N LEU A 16 -1.50 6.17 2.39
CA LEU A 16 -1.42 7.03 1.20
C LEU A 16 -2.76 7.07 0.48
N PHE A 17 -3.13 8.24 0.01
CA PHE A 17 -4.27 8.47 -0.86
C PHE A 17 -3.76 8.77 -2.27
N ALA A 18 -4.26 8.02 -3.25
CA ALA A 18 -4.11 8.40 -4.64
C ALA A 18 -4.85 9.72 -4.90
N ASN A 19 -4.16 10.68 -5.53
CA ASN A 19 -4.69 12.02 -5.81
C ASN A 19 -5.77 12.03 -6.90
N ARG A 20 -5.90 10.93 -7.64
CA ARG A 20 -6.97 10.64 -8.59
C ARG A 20 -7.35 9.17 -8.44
N PRO A 21 -8.60 8.78 -8.73
CA PRO A 21 -8.98 7.38 -8.76
C PRO A 21 -8.03 6.61 -9.69
N VAL A 22 -7.38 5.58 -9.15
CA VAL A 22 -6.53 4.69 -9.95
C VAL A 22 -7.44 3.61 -10.54
N ASP A 23 -7.88 3.85 -11.76
CA ASP A 23 -8.86 3.05 -12.48
C ASP A 23 -8.19 2.04 -13.44
N ASN A 24 -8.98 1.51 -14.38
CA ASN A 24 -8.55 0.45 -15.30
C ASN A 24 -7.47 0.84 -16.32
N GLY A 25 -7.01 2.10 -16.32
CA GLY A 25 -5.88 2.54 -17.13
C GLY A 25 -4.52 2.01 -16.67
N VAL A 26 -3.49 2.23 -17.50
CA VAL A 26 -2.09 2.05 -17.10
C VAL A 26 -1.76 3.17 -16.11
N ALA A 27 -2.00 2.91 -14.83
CA ALA A 27 -1.68 3.81 -13.76
C ALA A 27 -0.57 3.18 -12.93
N THR A 28 0.53 3.91 -12.81
CA THR A 28 1.64 3.57 -11.92
C THR A 28 1.68 4.59 -10.80
N LEU A 29 1.47 4.14 -9.57
CA LEU A 29 1.74 4.94 -8.39
C LEU A 29 3.18 4.69 -7.95
N ARG A 30 3.92 5.76 -7.67
CA ARG A 30 5.28 5.69 -7.10
C ARG A 30 5.39 6.57 -5.87
N TYR A 31 6.08 6.09 -4.85
CA TYR A 31 6.47 6.86 -3.69
C TYR A 31 7.81 6.37 -3.15
N GLN A 32 8.49 7.25 -2.43
CA GLN A 32 9.69 6.89 -1.68
C GLN A 32 9.31 6.54 -0.26
N PHE A 33 9.83 5.43 0.24
CA PHE A 33 9.73 4.99 1.61
C PHE A 33 11.06 4.38 2.04
N SER A 34 11.82 5.12 2.85
CA SER A 34 13.03 4.60 3.48
C SER A 34 12.64 3.83 4.73
N ALA A 35 12.45 2.51 4.60
CA ALA A 35 12.17 1.65 5.74
C ALA A 35 13.39 1.66 6.67
N ALA A 36 13.19 1.89 7.97
CA ALA A 36 14.27 1.89 8.96
C ALA A 36 14.78 0.47 9.31
N GLY A 37 14.78 -0.44 8.34
CA GLY A 37 15.04 -1.88 8.53
C GLY A 37 13.91 -2.64 9.23
N ARG A 38 12.79 -1.98 9.52
CA ARG A 38 11.64 -2.55 10.23
C ARG A 38 10.56 -3.02 9.26
N GLU A 39 9.68 -3.89 9.75
CA GLU A 39 8.45 -4.20 9.04
C GLU A 39 7.57 -2.93 8.94
N SER A 40 7.05 -2.68 7.75
CA SER A 40 6.15 -1.55 7.50
C SER A 40 4.87 -2.01 6.81
N ARG A 41 3.76 -1.41 7.22
CA ARG A 41 2.40 -1.73 6.80
C ARG A 41 1.87 -0.58 5.96
N HIS A 42 1.54 -0.87 4.71
CA HIS A 42 1.18 0.12 3.71
C HIS A 42 -0.30 0.00 3.36
N LEU A 43 -1.04 1.09 3.55
CA LEU A 43 -2.45 1.24 3.18
C LEU A 43 -2.55 2.27 2.07
N LEU A 44 -2.88 1.84 0.86
CA LEU A 44 -3.14 2.74 -0.26
C LEU A 44 -4.64 2.80 -0.53
N MET A 45 -5.18 4.00 -0.56
CA MET A 45 -6.61 4.26 -0.71
C MET A 45 -6.91 4.98 -2.02
N ASN A 46 -8.20 5.02 -2.39
CA ASN A 46 -8.70 5.60 -3.65
C ASN A 46 -8.24 4.83 -4.91
N LEU A 47 -8.20 3.49 -4.81
CA LEU A 47 -7.90 2.59 -5.90
C LEU A 47 -9.18 1.93 -6.44
N ALA A 48 -9.12 1.34 -7.63
CA ALA A 48 -10.18 0.46 -8.13
C ALA A 48 -10.49 -0.65 -7.11
N ARG A 49 -11.78 -0.97 -6.95
CA ARG A 49 -12.30 -1.94 -5.98
C ARG A 49 -12.09 -3.37 -6.49
N ALA A 50 -11.82 -4.30 -5.57
CA ALA A 50 -11.69 -5.74 -5.85
C ALA A 50 -10.75 -6.07 -7.03
N LYS A 51 -9.66 -5.30 -7.17
CA LYS A 51 -8.76 -5.38 -8.32
C LYS A 51 -7.36 -5.80 -7.90
N THR A 52 -6.74 -6.66 -8.70
CA THR A 52 -5.33 -7.03 -8.54
C THR A 52 -4.42 -5.91 -9.04
N PHE A 53 -3.51 -5.50 -8.18
CA PHE A 53 -2.38 -4.63 -8.46
C PHE A 53 -1.07 -5.39 -8.24
N PHE A 54 -0.02 -4.93 -8.88
CA PHE A 54 1.32 -5.50 -8.77
C PHE A 54 2.21 -4.51 -8.04
N VAL A 55 2.73 -4.93 -6.89
CA VAL A 55 3.51 -4.09 -5.98
C VAL A 55 4.97 -4.54 -6.02
N SER A 56 5.88 -3.60 -6.25
CA SER A 56 7.32 -3.82 -6.16
C SER A 56 7.96 -2.78 -5.26
N ALA A 57 9.05 -3.17 -4.62
CA ALA A 57 9.90 -2.30 -3.82
C ALA A 57 11.36 -2.56 -4.18
N SER A 58 12.18 -1.51 -4.15
CA SER A 58 13.63 -1.60 -4.34
C SER A 58 14.39 -1.21 -3.08
N ALA A 59 15.67 -1.58 -3.03
CA ALA A 59 16.53 -1.39 -1.86
C ALA A 59 16.78 0.10 -1.53
N ASP A 60 16.60 1.00 -2.50
CA ASP A 60 16.65 2.45 -2.31
C ASP A 60 15.39 3.02 -1.61
N GLY A 61 14.39 2.18 -1.34
CA GLY A 61 13.12 2.57 -0.74
C GLY A 61 12.07 3.02 -1.76
N SER A 62 12.31 2.89 -3.07
CA SER A 62 11.29 3.20 -4.06
C SER A 62 10.22 2.10 -4.07
N VAL A 63 8.95 2.50 -4.00
CA VAL A 63 7.82 1.58 -4.07
C VAL A 63 6.95 1.94 -5.27
N ALA A 64 6.59 0.94 -6.06
CA ALA A 64 5.73 1.07 -7.22
C ALA A 64 4.49 0.16 -7.11
N VAL A 65 3.34 0.68 -7.51
CA VAL A 65 2.09 -0.05 -7.62
C VAL A 65 1.52 0.13 -9.01
N THR A 66 1.34 -0.97 -9.74
CA THR A 66 0.89 -0.96 -11.14
C THR A 66 -0.37 -1.80 -11.33
N SER A 67 -1.18 -1.42 -12.32
CA SER A 67 -2.34 -2.20 -12.75
C SER A 67 -1.98 -3.34 -13.73
N GLN A 68 -0.73 -3.41 -14.18
CA GLN A 68 -0.21 -4.42 -15.10
C GLN A 68 0.91 -5.24 -14.45
N PRO A 69 1.05 -6.53 -14.80
CA PRO A 69 2.13 -7.37 -14.29
C PRO A 69 3.49 -6.79 -14.64
N VAL A 70 4.39 -6.77 -13.67
CA VAL A 70 5.80 -6.43 -13.88
C VAL A 70 6.69 -7.49 -13.22
N PRO A 71 7.92 -7.73 -13.73
CA PRO A 71 8.82 -8.71 -13.14
C PRO A 71 9.07 -8.46 -11.65
N ASN A 72 9.11 -9.53 -10.86
CA ASN A 72 9.41 -9.53 -9.42
C ASN A 72 8.41 -8.72 -8.55
N ALA A 73 7.26 -8.31 -9.10
CA ALA A 73 6.21 -7.70 -8.30
C ALA A 73 5.30 -8.76 -7.67
N VAL A 74 4.77 -8.40 -6.50
CA VAL A 74 3.82 -9.21 -5.75
C VAL A 74 2.40 -8.78 -6.12
N SER A 75 1.56 -9.76 -6.44
CA SER A 75 0.15 -9.53 -6.69
C SER A 75 -0.59 -9.28 -5.38
N VAL A 76 -1.29 -8.15 -5.28
CA VAL A 76 -2.08 -7.76 -4.12
C VAL A 76 -3.44 -7.29 -4.62
N THR A 77 -4.52 -7.81 -4.05
CA THR A 77 -5.89 -7.44 -4.44
C THR A 77 -6.39 -6.35 -3.52
N SER A 78 -6.88 -5.25 -4.08
CA SER A 78 -7.57 -4.22 -3.32
C SER A 78 -8.90 -4.74 -2.77
N THR A 79 -9.32 -4.21 -1.64
CA THR A 79 -10.62 -4.53 -1.04
C THR A 79 -11.78 -3.98 -1.89
N ASP A 80 -13.00 -4.36 -1.54
CA ASP A 80 -14.24 -3.82 -2.12
C ASP A 80 -14.42 -2.32 -1.86
N GLN A 81 -13.61 -1.73 -0.99
CA GLN A 81 -13.56 -0.30 -0.69
C GLN A 81 -12.45 0.43 -1.46
N GLY A 82 -11.70 -0.25 -2.33
CA GLY A 82 -10.62 0.37 -3.09
C GLY A 82 -9.38 0.66 -2.23
N VAL A 83 -9.15 -0.16 -1.21
CA VAL A 83 -7.96 -0.10 -0.34
C VAL A 83 -7.04 -1.27 -0.65
N LEU A 84 -5.79 -0.99 -0.97
CA LEU A 84 -4.73 -1.97 -1.14
C LEU A 84 -3.86 -2.02 0.11
N TYR A 85 -3.59 -3.22 0.61
CA TYR A 85 -2.84 -3.43 1.84
C TYR A 85 -1.71 -4.42 1.64
N PHE A 86 -0.49 -4.01 1.98
CA PHE A 86 0.70 -4.84 1.89
C PHE A 86 1.72 -4.50 2.96
N VAL A 87 2.66 -5.42 3.16
CA VAL A 87 3.77 -5.29 4.09
C VAL A 87 5.06 -5.20 3.31
N LEU A 88 5.96 -4.30 3.73
CA LEU A 88 7.36 -4.30 3.30
C LEU A 88 8.25 -4.69 4.48
N SER A 89 9.11 -5.66 4.27
CA SER A 89 10.15 -6.05 5.24
C SER A 89 11.44 -6.32 4.49
N GLN A 90 12.49 -5.56 4.79
CA GLN A 90 13.82 -5.66 4.16
C GLN A 90 13.77 -5.64 2.61
N GLY A 91 12.91 -4.78 2.04
CA GLY A 91 12.73 -4.67 0.58
C GLY A 91 11.84 -5.74 -0.05
N ALA A 92 11.41 -6.75 0.72
CA ALA A 92 10.46 -7.75 0.25
C ALA A 92 9.01 -7.28 0.48
N VAL A 93 8.20 -7.36 -0.57
CA VAL A 93 6.76 -7.12 -0.51
C VAL A 93 6.04 -8.40 -0.12
N ARG A 94 5.01 -8.30 0.72
CA ARG A 94 4.06 -9.40 0.99
C ARG A 94 2.64 -8.85 1.02
N PRO A 95 1.63 -9.60 0.54
CA PRO A 95 0.25 -9.23 0.77
C PRO A 95 0.02 -9.12 2.28
N GLY A 96 -0.58 -8.02 2.73
CA GLY A 96 -0.87 -7.84 4.14
C GLY A 96 -2.16 -8.57 4.52
N PRO A 97 -2.33 -8.98 5.79
CA PRO A 97 -3.61 -9.53 6.23
C PRO A 97 -4.73 -8.52 5.94
N ARG A 98 -5.85 -8.97 5.33
CA ARG A 98 -7.01 -8.09 5.12
C ARG A 98 -7.31 -7.36 6.43
N PRO A 99 -7.40 -6.01 6.45
CA PRO A 99 -7.78 -5.30 7.66
C PRO A 99 -9.08 -5.91 8.20
N PRO A 100 -9.20 -6.11 9.54
CA PRO A 100 -10.42 -6.68 10.11
C PRO A 100 -11.65 -5.91 9.61
N ALA A 101 -12.66 -6.64 9.13
CA ALA A 101 -13.85 -6.05 8.50
C ALA A 101 -14.59 -5.05 9.42
N ASN A 102 -14.41 -5.20 10.73
CA ASN A 102 -15.01 -4.36 11.76
C ASN A 102 -13.95 -3.97 12.79
N GLN A 103 -13.27 -2.84 12.62
CA GLN A 103 -12.86 -2.08 13.80
C GLN A 103 -13.98 -1.08 14.08
N ALA A 104 -14.82 -1.40 15.06
CA ALA A 104 -15.78 -0.49 15.68
C ALA A 104 -15.09 0.71 16.40
N GLY A 105 -13.89 1.11 15.95
CA GLY A 105 -13.03 2.08 16.61
C GLY A 105 -12.28 3.02 15.66
N THR A 106 -12.41 2.87 14.32
CA THR A 106 -11.83 3.85 13.39
C THR A 106 -12.73 5.09 13.34
N ARG A 107 -12.56 5.97 14.34
CA ARG A 107 -13.19 7.29 14.35
C ARG A 107 -12.43 8.17 13.37
N VAL A 108 -13.11 8.67 12.34
CA VAL A 108 -12.63 9.86 11.63
C VAL A 108 -12.73 11.00 12.63
N VAL A 109 -11.58 11.48 13.13
CA VAL A 109 -11.51 12.75 13.85
C VAL A 109 -11.50 13.85 12.79
N GLN A 110 -12.58 14.62 12.74
CA GLN A 110 -12.60 15.94 12.12
C GLN A 110 -12.05 16.96 13.10
#